data_AF-A0A8T6ZS28-F1
#
_entry.id   AF-A0A8T6ZS28-F1
#
_cell.length_a   1.000
_cell.length_b   1.000
_cell.length_c   1.000
_cell.angle_alpha   90.00
_cell.angle_beta   90.00
_cell.angle_gamma   90.00
#
_symmetry.space_group_name_H-M   'P 1'
#
loop_
_entity.id
_entity.type
_entity.pdbx_description
1 polymer ?
#
loop_
_entity_poly.entity_id
_entity_poly.type
_entity_poly.pdbx_seq_one_letter_code
_entity_poly.pdbx_strand_id
1 'polypeptide(L)'
;MNAYLAGLGRLLRLSGLLVGVAVLAACSSSGSGTSTGGTAAACDPADASTANQCGELLVAVTDADGDFVSYAVDVLSVSLQRPNGASVEMLPAATRIDFAELTTLSELLSSALVAPGDIAGGSIRVDYSNAEIYVESGGGVVLAEAVDDTGTPLGVVDLDIQLDDRERLVITRGRTALLSIDFDLAASHEVDLNFVPVRITTRPYLSAEVRPLDEKELRVRGPLIDVDTAAGTYDIRVRPWHRRDGDFGTLTVHTTAATEFEIGDDIFTGAPGLAALENLGAGALTVAFGTLDVSSREFTAQIVHAGDSVGGDRFSAVHGNVVARSGDTLTVKGALAVHRDRPAHYR
;
A
#
# COMPACT_ATOMS: atom_id res chain seq x y z
N MET A 1 63.61 35.15 24.48
CA MET A 1 62.99 35.40 23.17
C MET A 1 61.49 35.28 23.37
N ASN A 2 60.84 36.39 23.77
CA ASN A 2 59.95 37.23 22.93
C ASN A 2 58.60 36.52 22.69
N ALA A 3 57.43 37.05 23.02
CA ALA A 3 57.08 38.40 23.45
C ALA A 3 55.56 38.49 23.80
N TYR A 4 55.21 39.32 24.80
CA TYR A 4 54.11 40.32 24.82
C TYR A 4 52.63 39.87 24.67
N LEU A 5 51.58 40.43 25.31
CA LEU A 5 51.26 41.59 26.17
C LEU A 5 49.87 41.29 26.80
N ALA A 6 49.62 41.51 28.09
CA ALA A 6 48.89 42.66 28.69
C ALA A 6 47.51 42.96 28.07
N GLY A 7 46.42 43.24 28.80
CA GLY A 7 46.19 43.54 30.21
C GLY A 7 44.83 44.26 30.37
N LEU A 8 44.52 44.63 31.62
CA LEU A 8 43.44 45.53 32.09
C LEU A 8 41.99 45.00 31.99
N GLY A 9 41.11 45.13 32.98
CA GLY A 9 41.18 45.83 34.27
C GLY A 9 39.91 46.64 34.53
N ARG A 10 39.40 46.52 35.77
CA ARG A 10 38.44 47.39 36.51
C ARG A 10 36.94 47.20 36.23
N LEU A 11 36.08 46.92 37.21
CA LEU A 11 35.77 47.45 38.57
C LEU A 11 34.53 48.37 38.58
N LEU A 12 33.46 47.82 39.17
CA LEU A 12 32.74 48.32 40.35
C LEU A 12 31.65 49.41 40.24
N ARG A 13 30.58 49.13 41.01
CA ARG A 13 29.58 49.98 41.71
C ARG A 13 28.22 50.16 41.02
N LEU A 14 27.13 49.63 41.59
CA LEU A 14 26.36 50.00 42.81
C LEU A 14 25.33 51.09 42.54
N SER A 15 24.08 50.84 42.97
CA SER A 15 22.89 51.70 43.20
C SER A 15 21.66 50.94 42.67
N GLY A 16 20.55 50.67 43.34
CA GLY A 16 20.01 51.12 44.61
C GLY A 16 18.50 51.38 44.45
N LEU A 17 17.69 50.68 45.25
CA LEU A 17 16.39 51.09 45.83
C LEU A 17 15.06 51.09 45.04
N LEU A 18 14.03 50.63 45.79
CA LEU A 18 12.61 51.02 45.86
C LEU A 18 11.53 50.30 45.01
N VAL A 19 10.88 49.33 45.68
CA VAL A 19 9.45 49.28 46.08
C VAL A 19 8.38 49.80 45.11
N GLY A 20 7.39 48.93 44.83
CA GLY A 20 6.05 49.33 44.37
C GLY A 20 5.16 48.14 44.02
N VAL A 21 4.43 47.60 44.99
CA VAL A 21 3.31 46.66 44.78
C VAL A 21 2.12 47.44 44.21
N ALA A 22 1.56 46.99 43.09
CA ALA A 22 0.19 47.32 42.69
C ALA A 22 -0.43 46.12 41.97
N VAL A 23 -1.27 45.39 42.69
CA VAL A 23 -2.23 44.44 42.12
C VAL A 23 -3.39 45.25 41.56
N LEU A 24 -3.58 45.21 40.25
CA LEU A 24 -4.78 45.68 39.57
C LEU A 24 -5.24 44.58 38.62
N ALA A 25 -6.30 43.89 39.04
CA ALA A 25 -7.11 43.09 38.15
C ALA A 25 -7.88 44.04 37.23
N ALA A 26 -7.69 43.88 35.93
CA ALA A 26 -8.55 44.45 34.90
C ALA A 26 -8.75 43.39 33.81
N CYS A 27 -9.94 42.78 33.82
CA CYS A 27 -10.54 42.28 32.60
C CYS A 27 -10.90 43.51 31.74
N SER A 28 -10.27 43.68 30.60
CA SER A 28 -10.86 44.40 29.49
C SER A 28 -10.30 43.89 28.17
N SER A 29 -11.22 43.37 27.38
CA SER A 29 -11.12 43.10 25.96
C SER A 29 -10.68 44.35 25.19
N SER A 30 -9.58 44.26 24.45
CA SER A 30 -9.32 44.91 23.15
C SER A 30 -7.84 44.77 22.82
N GLY A 31 -7.54 44.00 21.77
CA GLY A 31 -6.16 43.72 21.38
C GLY A 31 -6.08 43.24 19.95
N SER A 32 -6.03 44.22 19.04
CA SER A 32 -5.05 44.26 17.96
C SER A 32 -4.94 43.01 17.09
N GLY A 33 -5.54 43.09 15.90
CA GLY A 33 -5.22 42.23 14.78
C GLY A 33 -3.72 42.21 14.54
N THR A 34 -3.08 41.18 15.10
CA THR A 34 -1.74 40.78 14.76
C THR A 34 -1.96 39.70 13.74
N SER A 35 -1.72 40.01 12.47
CA SER A 35 -1.54 39.00 11.43
C SER A 35 -0.33 38.16 11.85
N THR A 36 -0.56 37.14 12.67
CA THR A 36 0.31 35.97 12.72
C THR A 36 0.36 35.47 11.30
N GLY A 37 1.50 35.67 10.64
CA GLY A 37 1.83 34.89 9.45
C GLY A 37 1.65 33.44 9.85
N GLY A 38 0.55 32.85 9.42
CA GLY A 38 0.21 31.48 9.76
C GLY A 38 1.37 30.62 9.30
N THR A 39 2.10 30.05 10.26
CA THR A 39 2.89 28.86 9.98
C THR A 39 1.92 27.90 9.30
N ALA A 40 2.16 27.58 8.02
CA ALA A 40 1.38 26.56 7.33
C ALA A 40 1.29 25.36 8.28
N ALA A 41 0.07 24.87 8.54
CA ALA A 41 -0.13 23.76 9.44
C ALA A 41 0.82 22.62 9.08
N ALA A 42 1.41 21.96 10.07
CA ALA A 42 2.14 20.74 9.80
C ALA A 42 1.14 19.68 9.30
N CYS A 43 1.59 18.79 8.42
CA CYS A 43 0.78 17.63 8.08
C CYS A 43 0.54 16.79 9.33
N ASP A 44 -0.72 16.55 9.64
CA ASP A 44 -1.17 15.52 10.56
C ASP A 44 -2.09 14.57 9.76
N PRO A 45 -1.61 13.38 9.38
CA PRO A 45 -2.41 12.40 8.64
C PRO A 45 -3.71 11.99 9.34
N ALA A 46 -3.82 12.18 10.66
CA ALA A 46 -5.03 11.89 11.42
C ALA A 46 -6.03 13.06 11.45
N ASP A 47 -5.64 14.25 10.99
CA ASP A 47 -6.49 15.44 10.91
C ASP A 47 -6.77 15.82 9.45
N ALA A 48 -7.99 15.51 9.00
CA ALA A 48 -8.46 15.82 7.65
C ALA A 48 -8.35 17.31 7.27
N SER A 49 -8.36 18.23 8.25
CA SER A 49 -8.18 19.67 7.99
C SER A 49 -6.76 20.02 7.53
N THR A 50 -5.79 19.13 7.78
CA THR A 50 -4.40 19.29 7.38
C THR A 50 -3.99 18.40 6.21
N ALA A 51 -4.92 17.64 5.61
CA ALA A 51 -4.64 16.70 4.52
C ALA A 51 -3.91 17.36 3.34
N ASN A 52 -4.25 18.62 3.02
CA ASN A 52 -3.57 19.41 1.98
C ASN A 52 -2.12 19.78 2.30
N GLN A 53 -1.66 19.56 3.54
CA GLN A 53 -0.27 19.73 3.97
C GLN A 53 0.54 18.44 3.84
N CYS A 54 -0.12 17.29 3.66
CA CYS A 54 0.47 15.97 3.50
C CYS A 54 0.77 15.67 2.02
N GLY A 55 1.65 14.69 1.78
CA GLY A 55 1.65 13.97 0.50
C GLY A 55 0.83 12.69 0.63
N GLU A 56 0.50 12.06 -0.49
CA GLU A 56 -0.07 10.72 -0.52
C GLU A 56 1.01 9.74 -0.93
N LEU A 57 1.09 8.59 -0.27
CA LEU A 57 1.97 7.49 -0.64
C LEU A 57 1.13 6.27 -0.97
N LEU A 58 1.28 5.80 -2.20
CA LEU A 58 0.76 4.54 -2.68
C LEU A 58 1.84 3.47 -2.53
N VAL A 59 1.47 2.31 -1.98
CA VAL A 59 2.32 1.12 -2.01
C VAL A 59 1.65 0.09 -2.90
N ALA A 60 2.35 -0.34 -3.95
CA ALA A 60 1.94 -1.43 -4.81
C ALA A 60 2.89 -2.62 -4.64
N VAL A 61 2.40 -3.82 -4.93
CA VAL A 61 3.21 -5.03 -4.96
C VAL A 61 3.12 -5.69 -6.33
N THR A 62 4.21 -6.33 -6.73
CA THR A 62 4.33 -7.11 -7.96
C THR A 62 5.28 -8.29 -7.72
N ASP A 63 5.35 -9.20 -8.68
CA ASP A 63 6.36 -10.26 -8.77
C ASP A 63 6.91 -10.36 -10.19
N ALA A 64 8.12 -10.85 -10.38
CA ALA A 64 8.67 -11.23 -11.68
C ALA A 64 8.19 -12.63 -12.12
N ASP A 65 8.33 -12.98 -13.39
CA ASP A 65 7.98 -14.33 -13.84
C ASP A 65 8.76 -15.41 -13.06
N GLY A 66 8.04 -16.38 -12.51
CA GLY A 66 8.61 -17.49 -11.74
C GLY A 66 7.92 -18.83 -12.01
N ASP A 67 8.56 -19.93 -11.59
CA ASP A 67 8.10 -21.31 -11.83
C ASP A 67 7.02 -21.80 -10.85
N PHE A 68 6.23 -20.87 -10.29
CA PHE A 68 5.21 -21.15 -9.29
C PHE A 68 3.81 -21.11 -9.90
N VAL A 69 3.00 -22.11 -9.57
CA VAL A 69 1.57 -22.14 -9.91
C VAL A 69 0.75 -21.27 -8.95
N SER A 70 1.21 -21.19 -7.70
CA SER A 70 0.66 -20.34 -6.64
C SER A 70 1.76 -20.16 -5.59
N TYR A 71 1.89 -18.94 -5.08
CA TYR A 71 2.82 -18.58 -4.03
C TYR A 71 2.08 -17.70 -3.00
N ALA A 72 1.27 -18.34 -2.16
CA ALA A 72 0.45 -17.64 -1.19
C ALA A 72 1.11 -17.60 0.20
N VAL A 73 1.46 -16.39 0.66
CA VAL A 73 2.07 -16.12 1.98
C VAL A 73 1.35 -14.97 2.69
N ASP A 74 1.52 -14.87 4.01
CA ASP A 74 0.91 -13.78 4.78
C ASP A 74 1.92 -12.64 4.95
N VAL A 75 1.62 -11.46 4.40
CA VAL A 75 2.40 -10.23 4.63
C VAL A 75 1.87 -9.54 5.88
N LEU A 76 2.70 -9.45 6.92
CA LEU A 76 2.30 -8.97 8.23
C LEU A 76 2.44 -7.44 8.40
N SER A 77 3.45 -6.84 7.78
CA SER A 77 3.72 -5.40 7.87
C SER A 77 4.52 -4.91 6.67
N VAL A 78 4.35 -3.64 6.31
CA VAL A 78 5.20 -2.88 5.39
C VAL A 78 5.55 -1.57 6.07
N SER A 79 6.75 -1.49 6.64
CA SER A 79 7.19 -0.36 7.44
C SER A 79 8.30 0.40 6.74
N LEU A 80 8.05 1.67 6.43
CA LEU A 80 9.03 2.54 5.78
C LEU A 80 9.78 3.37 6.82
N GLN A 81 11.09 3.51 6.65
CA GLN A 81 11.95 4.22 7.57
C GLN A 81 12.43 5.55 6.98
N ARG A 82 12.34 6.60 7.77
CA ARG A 82 12.91 7.92 7.47
C ARG A 82 14.38 7.99 7.89
N PRO A 83 15.18 8.92 7.31
CA PRO A 83 16.57 9.13 7.73
C PRO A 83 16.77 9.44 9.21
N ASN A 84 15.75 9.97 9.90
CA ASN A 84 15.78 10.26 11.32
C ASN A 84 15.38 9.06 12.21
N GLY A 85 15.15 7.88 11.61
CA GLY A 85 14.74 6.66 12.30
C GLY A 85 13.24 6.52 12.56
N ALA A 86 12.42 7.53 12.23
CA ALA A 86 10.96 7.42 12.36
C ALA A 86 10.38 6.46 11.32
N SER A 87 9.40 5.65 11.72
CA SER A 87 8.72 4.70 10.84
C SER A 87 7.37 5.22 10.35
N VAL A 88 6.98 4.80 9.15
CA VAL A 88 5.66 4.99 8.55
C VAL A 88 5.13 3.60 8.20
N GLU A 89 4.12 3.12 8.92
CA GLU A 89 3.48 1.85 8.62
C GLU A 89 2.49 2.02 7.47
N MET A 90 2.69 1.25 6.41
CA MET A 90 1.87 1.29 5.20
C MET A 90 0.88 0.14 5.12
N LEU A 91 1.08 -0.93 5.91
CA LEU A 91 0.15 -2.05 5.94
C LEU A 91 -0.64 -2.08 7.26
N PRO A 92 -1.92 -1.64 7.27
CA PRO A 92 -2.70 -1.53 8.50
C PRO A 92 -3.09 -2.89 9.11
N ALA A 93 -3.08 -3.95 8.30
CA ALA A 93 -3.43 -5.30 8.74
C ALA A 93 -2.73 -6.36 7.88
N ALA A 94 -2.37 -7.48 8.51
CA ALA A 94 -1.76 -8.62 7.83
C ALA A 94 -2.63 -9.08 6.65
N THR A 95 -2.03 -9.30 5.49
CA THR A 95 -2.74 -9.58 4.23
C THR A 95 -2.12 -10.79 3.56
N ARG A 96 -2.96 -11.76 3.18
CA ARG A 96 -2.52 -12.92 2.40
C ARG A 96 -2.42 -12.55 0.93
N ILE A 97 -1.25 -12.77 0.35
CA ILE A 97 -0.92 -12.40 -1.03
C ILE A 97 -0.48 -13.66 -1.76
N ASP A 98 -1.09 -13.94 -2.90
CA ASP A 98 -0.53 -14.87 -3.88
C ASP A 98 0.32 -14.07 -4.90
N PHE A 99 1.64 -14.16 -4.77
CA PHE A 99 2.56 -13.41 -5.62
C PHE A 99 2.58 -13.94 -7.06
N ALA A 100 2.25 -15.22 -7.27
CA ALA A 100 2.18 -15.79 -8.62
C ALA A 100 1.04 -15.18 -9.46
N GLU A 101 0.05 -14.51 -8.84
CA GLU A 101 -0.98 -13.75 -9.56
C GLU A 101 -0.50 -12.37 -10.06
N LEU A 102 0.72 -11.94 -9.68
CA LEU A 102 1.24 -10.59 -9.90
C LEU A 102 2.39 -10.53 -10.94
N THR A 103 2.56 -11.61 -11.70
CA THR A 103 3.56 -11.67 -12.79
C THR A 103 3.22 -10.75 -13.95
N THR A 104 1.93 -10.49 -14.19
CA THR A 104 1.43 -9.67 -15.31
C THR A 104 0.81 -8.34 -14.91
N LEU A 105 0.65 -8.08 -13.61
CA LEU A 105 0.05 -6.87 -13.06
C LEU A 105 0.66 -6.50 -11.71
N SER A 106 0.54 -5.24 -11.32
CA SER A 106 0.80 -4.80 -9.95
C SER A 106 -0.53 -4.63 -9.20
N GLU A 107 -0.57 -4.96 -7.91
CA GLU A 107 -1.73 -4.71 -7.04
C GLU A 107 -1.42 -3.52 -6.11
N LEU A 108 -2.31 -2.53 -6.03
CA LEU A 108 -2.22 -1.52 -4.99
C LEU A 108 -2.54 -2.12 -3.63
N LEU A 109 -1.55 -2.16 -2.73
CA LEU A 109 -1.66 -2.67 -1.38
C LEU A 109 -2.29 -1.64 -0.43
N SER A 110 -1.87 -0.38 -0.51
CA SER A 110 -2.40 0.68 0.36
C SER A 110 -2.17 2.09 -0.20
N SER A 111 -2.97 3.03 0.30
CA SER A 111 -2.78 4.48 0.18
C SER A 111 -2.76 5.11 1.56
N ALA A 112 -1.84 6.03 1.82
CA ALA A 112 -1.85 6.79 3.07
C ALA A 112 -1.39 8.23 2.87
N LEU A 113 -1.97 9.14 3.67
CA LEU A 113 -1.40 10.47 3.85
C LEU A 113 -0.13 10.37 4.70
N VAL A 114 0.94 10.95 4.19
CA VAL A 114 2.26 10.90 4.83
C VAL A 114 2.82 12.31 4.91
N ALA A 115 3.43 12.64 6.06
CA ALA A 115 4.10 13.92 6.24
C ALA A 115 5.23 14.10 5.19
N PRO A 116 5.41 15.31 4.63
CA PRO A 116 6.47 15.56 3.67
C PRO A 116 7.87 15.23 4.22
N GLY A 117 8.74 14.70 3.35
CA GLY A 117 10.12 14.36 3.69
C GLY A 117 10.57 13.06 3.02
N ASP A 118 11.86 12.76 3.18
CA ASP A 118 12.50 11.60 2.58
C ASP A 118 12.14 10.29 3.30
N ILE A 119 12.07 9.21 2.52
CA ILE A 119 12.09 7.82 2.97
C ILE A 119 13.45 7.22 2.56
N ALA A 120 14.13 6.56 3.49
CA ALA A 120 15.48 6.02 3.31
C ALA A 120 15.48 4.52 2.96
N GLY A 121 14.38 3.82 3.24
CA GLY A 121 14.25 2.38 3.06
C GLY A 121 13.06 1.88 3.87
N GLY A 122 13.04 0.59 4.20
CA GLY A 122 12.00 0.02 5.05
C GLY A 122 12.22 -1.46 5.30
N SER A 123 11.19 -2.12 5.82
CA SER A 123 11.13 -3.56 5.92
C SER A 123 9.72 -4.08 5.63
N ILE A 124 9.65 -5.29 5.11
CA ILE A 124 8.42 -6.08 5.00
C ILE A 124 8.60 -7.35 5.83
N ARG A 125 7.55 -7.70 6.56
CA ARG A 125 7.53 -8.92 7.39
C ARG A 125 6.61 -9.93 6.73
N VAL A 126 7.12 -11.10 6.40
CA VAL A 126 6.41 -12.17 5.71
C VAL A 126 6.36 -13.41 6.60
N ASP A 127 5.18 -14.01 6.74
CA ASP A 127 4.98 -15.24 7.49
C ASP A 127 4.71 -16.42 6.54
N TYR A 128 5.62 -17.39 6.61
CA TYR A 128 5.57 -18.63 5.84
C TYR A 128 4.87 -19.77 6.57
N SER A 129 4.47 -19.58 7.84
CA SER A 129 3.92 -20.65 8.67
C SER A 129 2.63 -21.26 8.10
N ASN A 130 1.87 -20.48 7.33
CA ASN A 130 0.66 -20.91 6.63
C ASN A 130 0.83 -20.79 5.10
N ALA A 131 2.06 -20.88 4.59
CA ALA A 131 2.32 -20.75 3.17
C ALA A 131 1.63 -21.87 2.38
N GLU A 132 0.99 -21.51 1.27
CA GLU A 132 0.49 -22.46 0.28
C GLU A 132 1.22 -22.23 -1.02
N ILE A 133 2.28 -23.00 -1.25
CA ILE A 133 3.16 -22.83 -2.40
C ILE A 133 3.07 -24.08 -3.26
N TYR A 134 2.68 -23.90 -4.52
CA TYR A 134 2.46 -24.98 -5.46
C TYR A 134 3.36 -24.82 -6.67
N VAL A 135 4.00 -25.92 -7.08
CA VAL A 135 4.87 -25.99 -8.26
C VAL A 135 4.45 -27.13 -9.17
N GLU A 136 4.86 -27.07 -10.43
CA GLU A 136 4.71 -28.19 -11.35
C GLU A 136 5.79 -29.25 -11.11
N SER A 137 5.40 -30.52 -11.00
CA SER A 137 6.30 -31.66 -10.90
C SER A 137 5.67 -32.91 -11.53
N GLY A 138 6.41 -33.58 -12.42
CA GLY A 138 5.97 -34.84 -13.03
C GLY A 138 4.66 -34.74 -13.82
N GLY A 139 4.34 -33.57 -14.39
CA GLY A 139 3.09 -33.31 -15.12
C GLY A 139 1.86 -33.06 -14.25
N GLY A 140 2.06 -32.83 -12.94
CA GLY A 140 1.00 -32.39 -12.02
C GLY A 140 1.46 -31.26 -11.13
N VAL A 141 0.52 -30.66 -10.41
CA VAL A 141 0.79 -29.59 -9.44
C VAL A 141 0.96 -30.20 -8.04
N VAL A 142 2.05 -29.90 -7.35
CA VAL A 142 2.37 -30.46 -6.02
C VAL A 142 2.63 -29.34 -5.01
N LEU A 143 2.33 -29.61 -3.74
CA LEU A 143 2.63 -28.69 -2.64
C LEU A 143 4.14 -28.73 -2.35
N ALA A 144 4.73 -27.55 -2.18
CA ALA A 144 6.12 -27.37 -1.80
C ALA A 144 6.25 -26.77 -0.39
N GLU A 145 7.33 -27.12 0.30
CA GLU A 145 7.69 -26.59 1.61
C GLU A 145 8.80 -25.54 1.48
N ALA A 146 8.56 -24.34 2.01
CA ALA A 146 9.55 -23.27 2.08
C ALA A 146 10.51 -23.52 3.24
N VAL A 147 11.81 -23.65 2.91
CA VAL A 147 12.88 -23.91 3.87
C VAL A 147 14.02 -22.90 3.72
N ASP A 148 14.79 -22.70 4.78
CA ASP A 148 16.04 -21.97 4.73
C ASP A 148 17.20 -22.79 4.13
N ASP A 149 18.39 -22.19 4.08
CA ASP A 149 19.63 -22.81 3.58
C ASP A 149 20.08 -24.06 4.35
N THR A 150 19.54 -24.27 5.56
CA THR A 150 19.80 -25.45 6.39
C THR A 150 18.74 -26.53 6.23
N GLY A 151 17.70 -26.27 5.44
CA GLY A 151 16.54 -27.14 5.26
C GLY A 151 15.53 -27.05 6.40
N THR A 152 15.57 -25.99 7.21
CA THR A 152 14.61 -25.73 8.29
C THR A 152 13.39 -24.99 7.72
N PRO A 153 12.15 -25.38 8.05
CA PRO A 153 10.96 -24.68 7.59
C PRO A 153 10.96 -23.21 8.00
N LEU A 154 10.56 -22.33 7.09
CA LEU A 154 10.46 -20.90 7.37
C LEU A 154 9.24 -20.57 8.23
N GLY A 155 9.44 -19.65 9.18
CA GLY A 155 8.38 -18.99 9.94
C GLY A 155 8.22 -17.54 9.48
N VAL A 156 8.33 -16.61 10.42
CA VAL A 156 8.34 -15.17 10.10
C VAL A 156 9.74 -14.73 9.67
N VAL A 157 9.81 -14.06 8.52
CA VAL A 157 11.03 -13.48 7.95
C VAL A 157 10.86 -11.97 7.83
N ASP A 158 11.87 -11.23 8.28
CA ASP A 158 11.99 -9.78 8.07
C ASP A 158 12.90 -9.53 6.87
N LEU A 159 12.40 -8.79 5.89
CA LEU A 159 13.12 -8.46 4.66
C LEU A 159 13.31 -6.96 4.55
N ASP A 160 14.52 -6.53 4.23
CA ASP A 160 14.84 -5.12 4.05
C ASP A 160 14.36 -4.63 2.67
N ILE A 161 13.65 -3.51 2.66
CA ILE A 161 13.28 -2.78 1.45
C ILE A 161 14.44 -1.85 1.12
N GLN A 162 15.16 -2.19 0.06
CA GLN A 162 16.23 -1.36 -0.49
C GLN A 162 15.67 -0.53 -1.65
N LEU A 163 15.81 0.79 -1.56
CA LEU A 163 15.53 1.69 -2.66
C LEU A 163 16.77 1.73 -3.58
N ASP A 164 16.59 1.78 -4.89
CA ASP A 164 17.70 1.98 -5.83
C ASP A 164 18.46 3.28 -5.49
N ASP A 165 19.80 3.23 -5.43
CA ASP A 165 20.68 4.37 -5.14
C ASP A 165 20.46 5.59 -6.08
N ARG A 166 19.87 5.37 -7.25
CA ARG A 166 19.54 6.42 -8.23
C ARG A 166 18.16 7.04 -7.99
N GLU A 167 17.33 6.43 -7.16
CA GLU A 167 15.96 6.84 -6.90
C GLU A 167 15.77 7.23 -5.43
N ARG A 168 15.12 8.36 -5.20
CA ARG A 168 14.77 8.82 -3.85
C ARG A 168 13.26 8.88 -3.72
N LEU A 169 12.72 8.14 -2.75
CA LEU A 169 11.32 8.28 -2.38
C LEU A 169 11.15 9.54 -1.51
N VAL A 170 10.65 10.61 -2.12
CA VAL A 170 10.44 11.90 -1.45
C VAL A 170 8.96 12.21 -1.40
N ILE A 171 8.41 12.25 -0.19
CA ILE A 171 7.02 12.65 0.02
C ILE A 171 6.92 14.17 -0.07
N THR A 172 6.12 14.66 -1.01
CA THR A 172 5.94 16.09 -1.25
C THR A 172 4.50 16.48 -1.01
N ARG A 173 4.28 17.66 -0.41
CA ARG A 173 2.95 18.18 -0.13
C ARG A 173 2.05 18.22 -1.37
N GLY A 174 0.84 17.70 -1.22
CA GLY A 174 -0.19 17.61 -2.24
C GLY A 174 0.18 16.70 -3.41
N ARG A 175 1.32 15.98 -3.33
CA ARG A 175 1.76 15.05 -4.37
C ARG A 175 1.52 13.61 -3.93
N THR A 176 1.06 12.80 -4.88
CA THR A 176 1.08 11.36 -4.77
C THR A 176 2.47 10.84 -5.16
N ALA A 177 3.02 9.98 -4.33
CA ALA A 177 4.21 9.19 -4.59
C ALA A 177 3.80 7.71 -4.69
N LEU A 178 4.57 6.93 -5.44
CA LEU A 178 4.41 5.49 -5.52
C LEU A 178 5.67 4.82 -4.98
N LEU A 179 5.49 3.72 -4.26
CA LEU A 179 6.50 2.72 -3.99
C LEU A 179 5.97 1.37 -4.52
N SER A 180 6.60 0.83 -5.56
CA SER A 180 6.33 -0.51 -6.04
C SER A 180 7.34 -1.47 -5.41
N ILE A 181 6.86 -2.52 -4.75
CA ILE A 181 7.68 -3.58 -4.15
C ILE A 181 7.61 -4.79 -5.06
N ASP A 182 8.75 -5.22 -5.58
CA ASP A 182 8.87 -6.42 -6.41
C ASP A 182 9.44 -7.58 -5.59
N PHE A 183 8.60 -8.60 -5.41
CA PHE A 183 8.96 -9.83 -4.77
C PHE A 183 9.47 -10.80 -5.83
N ASP A 184 10.70 -10.64 -6.31
CA ASP A 184 11.26 -11.46 -7.40
C ASP A 184 11.35 -12.94 -6.97
N LEU A 185 10.30 -13.73 -7.29
CA LEU A 185 10.22 -15.13 -6.88
C LEU A 185 11.34 -15.96 -7.48
N ALA A 186 11.75 -15.66 -8.72
CA ALA A 186 12.79 -16.41 -9.42
C ALA A 186 14.18 -16.19 -8.80
N ALA A 187 14.51 -14.95 -8.40
CA ALA A 187 15.75 -14.66 -7.70
C ALA A 187 15.73 -15.15 -6.24
N SER A 188 14.55 -15.29 -5.66
CA SER A 188 14.35 -15.61 -4.25
C SER A 188 14.40 -17.11 -3.92
N HIS A 189 14.32 -18.01 -4.91
CA HIS A 189 14.08 -19.43 -4.64
C HIS A 189 14.92 -20.38 -5.50
N GLU A 190 15.30 -21.50 -4.90
CA GLU A 190 15.78 -22.69 -5.60
C GLU A 190 14.81 -23.85 -5.33
N VAL A 191 14.25 -24.43 -6.41
CA VAL A 191 13.25 -25.51 -6.32
C VAL A 191 13.93 -26.87 -6.47
N ASP A 192 13.86 -27.71 -5.44
CA ASP A 192 14.30 -29.11 -5.50
C ASP A 192 13.11 -30.06 -5.69
N LEU A 193 12.85 -30.41 -6.94
CA LEU A 193 11.82 -31.35 -7.34
C LEU A 193 12.13 -32.82 -6.97
N ASN A 194 13.36 -33.13 -6.54
CA ASN A 194 13.74 -34.49 -6.16
C ASN A 194 13.45 -34.80 -4.68
N PHE A 195 13.16 -33.79 -3.87
CA PHE A 195 12.74 -33.95 -2.50
C PHE A 195 11.22 -34.24 -2.41
N VAL A 196 10.80 -35.05 -1.44
CA VAL A 196 9.37 -35.36 -1.21
C VAL A 196 9.03 -35.12 0.28
N PRO A 197 8.17 -34.13 0.62
CA PRO A 197 7.50 -33.18 -0.28
C PRO A 197 8.50 -32.25 -0.99
N VAL A 198 8.14 -31.66 -2.14
CA VAL A 198 9.05 -30.75 -2.86
C VAL A 198 9.52 -29.63 -1.92
N ARG A 199 10.80 -29.26 -2.01
CA ARG A 199 11.36 -28.17 -1.20
C ARG A 199 11.70 -26.98 -2.07
N ILE A 200 11.46 -25.79 -1.52
CA ILE A 200 11.99 -24.55 -2.06
C ILE A 200 12.92 -23.92 -1.03
N THR A 201 14.20 -23.88 -1.36
CA THR A 201 15.18 -23.16 -0.55
C THR A 201 14.99 -21.67 -0.84
N THR A 202 14.68 -20.92 0.21
CA THR A 202 14.15 -19.57 0.12
C THR A 202 15.17 -18.58 0.66
N ARG A 203 15.58 -17.63 -0.18
CA ARG A 203 16.42 -16.47 0.13
C ARG A 203 15.73 -15.24 -0.44
N PRO A 204 14.70 -14.71 0.23
CA PRO A 204 13.85 -13.70 -0.39
C PRO A 204 14.67 -12.47 -0.76
N TYR A 205 14.54 -12.08 -2.01
CA TYR A 205 15.10 -10.89 -2.60
C TYR A 205 13.95 -9.94 -2.92
N LEU A 206 14.06 -8.71 -2.43
CA LEU A 206 13.11 -7.66 -2.70
C LEU A 206 13.85 -6.52 -3.38
N SER A 207 13.23 -6.00 -4.43
CA SER A 207 13.58 -4.71 -4.96
C SER A 207 12.40 -3.75 -4.82
N ALA A 208 12.69 -2.46 -4.72
CA ALA A 208 11.64 -1.47 -4.67
C ALA A 208 11.97 -0.25 -5.53
N GLU A 209 10.96 0.20 -6.27
CA GLU A 209 11.07 1.27 -7.24
C GLU A 209 10.07 2.39 -6.93
N VAL A 210 10.43 3.64 -7.25
CA VAL A 210 9.55 4.80 -6.98
C VAL A 210 8.76 5.27 -8.19
N ARG A 211 8.80 4.46 -9.26
CA ARG A 211 8.03 4.63 -10.49
C ARG A 211 7.17 3.40 -10.71
N PRO A 212 6.06 3.53 -11.45
CA PRO A 212 5.37 2.36 -11.96
C PRO A 212 6.38 1.61 -12.82
N LEU A 213 6.48 0.30 -12.63
CA LEU A 213 7.19 -0.56 -13.58
C LEU A 213 6.46 -0.41 -14.91
N ASP A 214 7.11 0.23 -15.89
CA ASP A 214 6.52 0.75 -17.14
C ASP A 214 5.83 -0.33 -18.02
N GLU A 215 5.81 -1.59 -17.59
CA GLU A 215 5.35 -2.76 -18.35
C GLU A 215 4.11 -3.46 -17.75
N LYS A 216 3.63 -3.06 -16.55
CA LYS A 216 2.53 -3.76 -15.87
C LYS A 216 1.33 -2.86 -15.62
N GLU A 217 0.15 -3.42 -15.83
CA GLU A 217 -1.12 -2.79 -15.46
C GLU A 217 -1.26 -2.74 -13.95
N LEU A 218 -1.71 -1.61 -13.40
CA LEU A 218 -2.00 -1.48 -11.98
C LEU A 218 -3.47 -1.82 -11.72
N ARG A 219 -3.68 -2.74 -10.78
CA ARG A 219 -4.98 -3.16 -10.29
C ARG A 219 -5.26 -2.55 -8.94
N VAL A 220 -6.45 -1.98 -8.80
CA VAL A 220 -6.92 -1.34 -7.57
C VAL A 220 -8.30 -1.89 -7.22
N ARG A 221 -8.51 -2.27 -5.96
CA ARG A 221 -9.74 -2.91 -5.49
C ARG A 221 -10.31 -2.18 -4.30
N GLY A 222 -11.64 -2.15 -4.19
CA GLY A 222 -12.28 -1.54 -3.04
C GLY A 222 -13.79 -1.32 -3.19
N PRO A 223 -14.53 -1.23 -2.07
CA PRO A 223 -15.89 -0.73 -2.11
C PRO A 223 -15.93 0.74 -2.52
N LEU A 224 -16.89 1.06 -3.38
CA LEU A 224 -17.22 2.40 -3.85
C LEU A 224 -17.58 3.30 -2.66
N ILE A 225 -17.08 4.53 -2.66
CA ILE A 225 -17.43 5.59 -1.71
C ILE A 225 -18.45 6.52 -2.34
N ASP A 226 -18.11 7.13 -3.47
CA ASP A 226 -18.95 8.08 -4.19
C ASP A 226 -18.52 8.19 -5.66
N VAL A 227 -19.37 8.76 -6.50
CA VAL A 227 -19.13 8.98 -7.94
C VAL A 227 -19.33 10.46 -8.27
N ASP A 228 -18.36 11.06 -8.96
CA ASP A 228 -18.50 12.38 -9.57
C ASP A 228 -18.56 12.24 -11.09
N THR A 229 -19.78 12.20 -11.62
CA THR A 229 -20.02 12.07 -13.06
C THR A 229 -19.60 13.31 -13.86
N ALA A 230 -19.48 14.47 -13.21
CA ALA A 230 -19.03 15.70 -13.87
C ALA A 230 -17.50 15.76 -13.97
N ALA A 231 -16.80 15.30 -12.93
CA ALA A 231 -15.34 15.18 -12.92
C ALA A 231 -14.83 13.94 -13.69
N GLY A 232 -15.69 12.94 -13.91
CA GLY A 232 -15.28 11.69 -14.54
C GLY A 232 -14.52 10.77 -13.58
N THR A 233 -14.81 10.86 -12.29
CA THR A 233 -14.06 10.16 -11.24
C THR A 233 -14.99 9.40 -10.30
N TYR A 234 -14.44 8.42 -9.57
CA TYR A 234 -15.10 7.84 -8.42
C TYR A 234 -14.07 7.50 -7.34
N ASP A 235 -14.50 7.55 -6.08
CA ASP A 235 -13.63 7.25 -4.94
C ASP A 235 -13.90 5.85 -4.43
N ILE A 236 -12.84 5.14 -4.04
CA ILE A 236 -12.96 3.84 -3.40
C ILE A 236 -12.22 3.83 -2.06
N ARG A 237 -12.66 2.94 -1.16
CA ARG A 237 -11.83 2.55 -0.01
C ARG A 237 -10.94 1.41 -0.45
N VAL A 238 -9.62 1.64 -0.52
CA VAL A 238 -8.66 0.63 -0.94
C VAL A 238 -8.83 -0.60 -0.05
N ARG A 239 -8.95 -1.74 -0.71
CA ARG A 239 -9.13 -3.03 -0.05
C ARG A 239 -8.56 -4.11 -0.96
N PRO A 240 -7.27 -4.40 -0.81
CA PRO A 240 -6.60 -5.29 -1.74
C PRO A 240 -7.01 -6.74 -1.48
N TRP A 241 -6.91 -7.57 -2.53
CA TRP A 241 -7.45 -8.95 -2.55
C TRP A 241 -8.92 -9.02 -2.09
N HIS A 242 -9.28 -10.07 -1.35
CA HIS A 242 -10.66 -10.37 -0.94
C HIS A 242 -10.91 -10.03 0.53
N ARG A 243 -10.18 -9.04 1.05
CA ARG A 243 -10.37 -8.53 2.42
C ARG A 243 -11.80 -7.98 2.57
N ARG A 244 -12.32 -7.98 3.80
CA ARG A 244 -13.63 -7.37 4.14
C ARG A 244 -13.54 -6.23 5.14
N ASP A 245 -12.38 -6.07 5.78
CA ASP A 245 -12.11 -5.15 6.87
C ASP A 245 -10.73 -4.50 6.72
N GLY A 246 -10.41 -3.56 7.61
CA GLY A 246 -9.22 -2.73 7.57
C GLY A 246 -9.43 -1.43 6.78
N ASP A 247 -8.60 -0.45 7.11
CA ASP A 247 -8.54 0.84 6.42
C ASP A 247 -7.18 0.96 5.73
N PHE A 248 -7.14 0.60 4.45
CA PHE A 248 -5.95 0.67 3.61
C PHE A 248 -5.89 2.01 2.84
N GLY A 249 -6.69 2.99 3.27
CA GLY A 249 -6.81 4.29 2.65
C GLY A 249 -7.89 4.35 1.57
N THR A 250 -7.83 5.45 0.83
CA THR A 250 -8.77 5.75 -0.26
C THR A 250 -8.00 6.08 -1.51
N LEU A 251 -8.62 5.86 -2.67
CA LEU A 251 -8.05 6.28 -3.95
C LEU A 251 -9.16 6.85 -4.83
N THR A 252 -8.87 7.97 -5.49
CA THR A 252 -9.69 8.48 -6.58
C THR A 252 -9.30 7.80 -7.88
N VAL A 253 -10.28 7.15 -8.51
CA VAL A 253 -10.13 6.52 -9.82
C VAL A 253 -10.66 7.47 -10.88
N HIS A 254 -9.80 7.83 -11.83
CA HIS A 254 -10.16 8.62 -12.99
C HIS A 254 -10.63 7.73 -14.13
N THR A 255 -11.59 8.21 -14.90
CA THR A 255 -12.15 7.51 -16.05
C THR A 255 -12.11 8.41 -17.28
N THR A 256 -12.13 7.80 -18.46
CA THR A 256 -12.10 8.50 -19.74
C THR A 256 -13.27 8.05 -20.61
N ALA A 257 -13.44 8.69 -21.77
CA ALA A 257 -14.42 8.23 -22.76
C ALA A 257 -14.13 6.81 -23.31
N ALA A 258 -12.93 6.28 -23.08
CA ALA A 258 -12.52 4.94 -23.51
C ALA A 258 -12.56 3.90 -22.37
N THR A 259 -12.81 4.30 -21.12
CA THR A 259 -12.86 3.36 -19.99
C THR A 259 -14.03 2.41 -20.18
N GLU A 260 -13.76 1.11 -20.16
CA GLU A 260 -14.77 0.06 -20.22
C GLU A 260 -15.25 -0.30 -18.82
N PHE A 261 -16.55 -0.51 -18.68
CA PHE A 261 -17.17 -0.92 -17.43
C PHE A 261 -17.94 -2.21 -17.64
N GLU A 262 -17.68 -3.21 -16.79
CA GLU A 262 -18.49 -4.42 -16.70
C GLU A 262 -19.21 -4.39 -15.34
N ILE A 263 -20.53 -4.32 -15.40
CA ILE A 263 -21.38 -4.18 -14.21
C ILE A 263 -22.48 -5.22 -14.28
N GLY A 264 -22.30 -6.32 -13.56
CA GLY A 264 -23.10 -7.53 -13.73
C GLY A 264 -22.84 -8.15 -15.10
N ASP A 265 -23.90 -8.33 -15.89
CA ASP A 265 -23.81 -8.87 -17.26
C ASP A 265 -23.78 -7.76 -18.33
N ASP A 266 -23.82 -6.49 -17.93
CA ASP A 266 -23.89 -5.34 -18.83
C ASP A 266 -22.50 -4.69 -19.00
N ILE A 267 -22.17 -4.36 -20.26
CA ILE A 267 -20.95 -3.64 -20.62
C ILE A 267 -21.30 -2.20 -21.03
N PHE A 268 -20.56 -1.24 -20.47
CA PHE A 268 -20.66 0.18 -20.78
C PHE A 268 -19.28 0.74 -21.14
N THR A 269 -19.26 1.94 -21.74
CA THR A 269 -18.01 2.65 -22.03
C THR A 269 -18.16 4.13 -21.69
N GLY A 270 -17.19 4.70 -20.98
CA GLY A 270 -17.13 6.11 -20.61
C GLY A 270 -18.26 6.55 -19.67
N ALA A 271 -18.83 7.73 -19.91
CA ALA A 271 -19.83 8.35 -19.04
C ALA A 271 -21.06 7.48 -18.73
N PRO A 272 -21.64 6.71 -19.69
CA PRO A 272 -22.68 5.72 -19.37
C PRO A 272 -22.28 4.70 -18.30
N GLY A 273 -21.03 4.23 -18.31
CA GLY A 273 -20.54 3.26 -17.31
C GLY A 273 -20.35 3.89 -15.93
N LEU A 274 -19.86 5.13 -15.89
CA LEU A 274 -19.76 5.89 -14.64
C LEU A 274 -21.15 6.18 -14.03
N ALA A 275 -22.15 6.51 -14.86
CA ALA A 275 -23.53 6.66 -14.41
C ALA A 275 -24.14 5.32 -13.94
N ALA A 276 -23.81 4.21 -14.58
CA ALA A 276 -24.23 2.88 -14.13
C ALA A 276 -23.58 2.53 -12.78
N LEU A 277 -22.30 2.89 -12.57
CA LEU A 277 -21.60 2.73 -11.30
C LEU A 277 -22.25 3.56 -10.17
N GLU A 278 -22.63 4.81 -10.44
CA GLU A 278 -23.36 5.67 -9.49
C GLU A 278 -24.66 5.01 -9.01
N ASN A 279 -25.37 4.33 -9.91
CA ASN A 279 -26.63 3.63 -9.58
C ASN A 279 -26.44 2.41 -8.65
N LEU A 280 -25.24 1.80 -8.58
CA LEU A 280 -24.97 0.74 -7.61
C LEU A 280 -24.92 1.28 -6.17
N GLY A 281 -24.50 2.53 -6.02
CA GLY A 281 -24.38 3.22 -4.74
C GLY A 281 -23.15 2.80 -3.91
N ALA A 282 -22.91 3.58 -2.86
CA ALA A 282 -21.77 3.38 -1.96
C ALA A 282 -21.77 1.96 -1.35
N GLY A 283 -20.59 1.37 -1.27
CA GLY A 283 -20.35 0.02 -0.75
C GLY A 283 -20.25 -1.06 -1.82
N ALA A 284 -20.70 -0.82 -3.05
CA ALA A 284 -20.55 -1.76 -4.16
C ALA A 284 -19.06 -2.07 -4.40
N LEU A 285 -18.69 -3.35 -4.53
CA LEU A 285 -17.30 -3.70 -4.81
C LEU A 285 -16.91 -3.28 -6.22
N THR A 286 -15.70 -2.75 -6.36
CA THR A 286 -15.10 -2.37 -7.64
C THR A 286 -13.70 -2.95 -7.76
N VAL A 287 -13.30 -3.26 -8.99
CA VAL A 287 -11.93 -3.61 -9.38
C VAL A 287 -11.61 -2.80 -10.62
N ALA A 288 -10.62 -1.92 -10.51
CA ALA A 288 -10.15 -1.08 -11.59
C ALA A 288 -8.77 -1.54 -12.06
N PHE A 289 -8.58 -1.54 -13.37
CA PHE A 289 -7.34 -1.87 -14.05
C PHE A 289 -6.92 -0.66 -14.88
N GLY A 290 -5.67 -0.24 -14.78
CA GLY A 290 -5.19 0.89 -15.55
C GLY A 290 -3.79 1.35 -15.22
N THR A 291 -3.53 2.63 -15.42
CA THR A 291 -2.19 3.23 -15.33
C THR A 291 -2.15 4.36 -14.31
N LEU A 292 -1.04 4.47 -13.58
CA LEU A 292 -0.77 5.59 -12.68
C LEU A 292 0.19 6.58 -13.34
N ASP A 293 -0.27 7.79 -13.62
CA ASP A 293 0.62 8.89 -13.99
C ASP A 293 1.17 9.54 -12.72
N VAL A 294 2.45 9.33 -12.45
CA VAL A 294 3.13 9.89 -11.25
C VAL A 294 3.37 11.40 -11.34
N SER A 295 3.29 11.99 -12.54
CA SER A 295 3.49 13.42 -12.76
C SER A 295 2.20 14.20 -12.50
N SER A 296 1.08 13.74 -13.05
CA SER A 296 -0.26 14.30 -12.83
C SER A 296 -0.87 13.82 -11.52
N ARG A 297 -0.41 12.68 -11.00
CA ARG A 297 -0.83 12.01 -9.75
C ARG A 297 -2.19 11.35 -9.86
N GLU A 298 -2.50 10.83 -11.04
CA GLU A 298 -3.83 10.31 -11.33
C GLU A 298 -3.74 8.85 -11.75
N PHE A 299 -4.50 8.00 -11.05
CA PHE A 299 -4.78 6.65 -11.51
C PHE A 299 -5.96 6.69 -12.48
N THR A 300 -5.72 6.30 -13.73
CA THR A 300 -6.75 6.28 -14.78
C THR A 300 -7.09 4.85 -15.15
N ALA A 301 -8.37 4.48 -14.96
CA ALA A 301 -8.87 3.17 -15.30
C ALA A 301 -9.07 3.01 -16.81
N GLN A 302 -8.62 1.88 -17.33
CA GLN A 302 -8.93 1.37 -18.65
C GLN A 302 -10.14 0.43 -18.59
N ILE A 303 -10.20 -0.44 -17.57
CA ILE A 303 -11.31 -1.36 -17.31
C ILE A 303 -11.75 -1.23 -15.86
N VAL A 304 -13.06 -1.25 -15.63
CA VAL A 304 -13.68 -1.28 -14.30
C VAL A 304 -14.69 -2.42 -14.24
N HIS A 305 -14.49 -3.34 -13.31
CA HIS A 305 -15.51 -4.31 -12.92
C HIS A 305 -16.22 -3.82 -11.66
N ALA A 306 -17.55 -3.95 -11.58
CA ALA A 306 -18.30 -3.58 -10.38
C ALA A 306 -19.50 -4.49 -10.10
N GLY A 307 -19.91 -4.51 -8.82
CA GLY A 307 -21.06 -5.30 -8.36
C GLY A 307 -20.85 -6.80 -8.56
N ASP A 308 -21.82 -7.46 -9.19
CA ASP A 308 -21.81 -8.91 -9.43
C ASP A 308 -20.64 -9.39 -10.34
N SER A 309 -20.00 -8.49 -11.08
CA SER A 309 -18.77 -8.79 -11.86
C SER A 309 -17.52 -8.93 -10.99
N VAL A 310 -17.62 -8.59 -9.70
CA VAL A 310 -16.53 -8.74 -8.73
C VAL A 310 -16.80 -9.94 -7.82
N GLY A 311 -15.90 -10.93 -7.87
CA GLY A 311 -15.98 -12.12 -7.01
C GLY A 311 -16.06 -11.74 -5.53
N GLY A 312 -17.02 -12.31 -4.80
CA GLY A 312 -17.20 -12.06 -3.36
C GLY A 312 -18.21 -10.97 -2.99
N ASP A 313 -18.79 -10.27 -3.97
CA ASP A 313 -19.86 -9.29 -3.75
C ASP A 313 -21.19 -9.97 -3.39
N ARG A 314 -21.89 -10.51 -4.40
CA ARG A 314 -23.16 -11.22 -4.21
C ARG A 314 -23.03 -12.73 -3.99
N PHE A 315 -21.99 -13.36 -4.52
CA PHE A 315 -21.78 -14.80 -4.43
C PHE A 315 -20.45 -15.12 -3.76
N SER A 316 -20.37 -16.30 -3.12
CA SER A 316 -19.06 -16.83 -2.77
C SER A 316 -18.32 -17.20 -4.05
N ALA A 317 -17.02 -16.92 -4.12
CA ALA A 317 -16.17 -17.26 -5.25
C ALA A 317 -15.07 -18.24 -4.82
N VAL A 318 -14.51 -18.97 -5.78
CA VAL A 318 -13.27 -19.72 -5.60
C VAL A 318 -12.32 -19.26 -6.70
N HIS A 319 -11.16 -18.76 -6.29
CA HIS A 319 -10.06 -18.41 -7.19
C HIS A 319 -9.00 -19.50 -7.07
N GLY A 320 -8.27 -19.77 -8.15
CA GLY A 320 -7.19 -20.76 -8.17
C GLY A 320 -7.12 -21.53 -9.48
N ASN A 321 -6.23 -22.50 -9.55
CA ASN A 321 -5.92 -23.22 -10.78
C ASN A 321 -6.79 -24.48 -10.92
N VAL A 322 -7.61 -24.54 -11.98
CA VAL A 322 -8.41 -25.74 -12.29
C VAL A 322 -7.51 -26.81 -12.88
N VAL A 323 -7.21 -27.85 -12.09
CA VAL A 323 -6.31 -28.95 -12.50
C VAL A 323 -7.05 -30.19 -12.98
N ALA A 324 -8.36 -30.29 -12.71
CA ALA A 324 -9.21 -31.34 -13.26
C ALA A 324 -10.68 -30.89 -13.33
N ARG A 325 -11.42 -31.46 -14.29
CA ARG A 325 -12.87 -31.34 -14.39
C ARG A 325 -13.49 -32.71 -14.62
N SER A 326 -14.51 -33.04 -13.83
CA SER A 326 -15.33 -34.24 -14.00
C SER A 326 -16.80 -33.88 -13.87
N GLY A 327 -17.50 -33.77 -15.00
CA GLY A 327 -18.87 -33.25 -15.05
C GLY A 327 -18.92 -31.82 -14.50
N ASP A 328 -19.69 -31.65 -13.42
CA ASP A 328 -19.90 -30.38 -12.71
C ASP A 328 -18.96 -30.21 -11.50
N THR A 329 -17.97 -31.09 -11.33
CA THR A 329 -16.94 -30.97 -10.29
C THR A 329 -15.65 -30.44 -10.87
N LEU A 330 -15.14 -29.34 -10.32
CA LEU A 330 -13.81 -28.81 -10.58
C LEU A 330 -12.87 -29.19 -9.42
N THR A 331 -11.66 -29.66 -9.73
CA THR A 331 -10.57 -29.74 -8.76
C THR A 331 -9.69 -28.51 -8.93
N VAL A 332 -9.62 -27.69 -7.88
CA VAL A 332 -8.86 -26.45 -7.88
C VAL A 332 -7.68 -26.58 -6.91
N LYS A 333 -6.49 -26.18 -7.34
CA LYS A 333 -5.27 -26.10 -6.52
C LYS A 333 -4.82 -24.65 -6.37
N GLY A 334 -4.15 -24.33 -5.25
CA GLY A 334 -3.93 -22.93 -4.85
C GLY A 334 -5.26 -22.18 -4.70
N ALA A 335 -6.27 -22.84 -4.10
CA ALA A 335 -7.63 -22.35 -4.13
C ALA A 335 -7.89 -21.35 -3.00
N LEU A 336 -8.19 -20.10 -3.32
CA LEU A 336 -8.71 -19.12 -2.38
C LEU A 336 -10.24 -19.09 -2.42
N ALA A 337 -10.87 -19.50 -1.32
CA ALA A 337 -12.31 -19.39 -1.16
C ALA A 337 -12.69 -17.99 -0.65
N VAL A 338 -13.46 -17.26 -1.45
CA VAL A 338 -14.04 -15.96 -1.11
C VAL A 338 -15.45 -16.18 -0.61
N HIS A 339 -15.66 -16.17 0.70
CA HIS A 339 -16.98 -16.45 1.28
C HIS A 339 -17.82 -15.17 1.46
N ARG A 340 -19.11 -15.23 1.09
CA ARG A 340 -20.09 -14.15 1.36
C ARG A 340 -20.49 -14.06 2.85
N ASP A 341 -20.72 -15.21 3.49
CA ASP A 341 -21.54 -15.29 4.72
C ASP A 341 -20.78 -15.69 6.01
N ARG A 342 -19.44 -15.60 6.05
CA ARG A 342 -18.72 -15.93 7.30
C ARG A 342 -18.18 -14.66 7.98
N PRO A 343 -18.60 -14.35 9.22
CA PRO A 343 -17.78 -13.50 10.08
C PRO A 343 -16.45 -14.23 10.28
N ALA A 344 -15.34 -13.50 10.18
CA ALA A 344 -14.01 -14.05 10.42
C ALA A 344 -14.00 -14.74 11.79
N HIS A 345 -13.96 -16.06 11.77
CA HIS A 345 -13.67 -16.88 12.93
C HIS A 345 -12.41 -17.68 12.60
N TYR A 346 -11.27 -17.11 12.96
CA TYR A 346 -10.03 -17.84 13.08
C TYR A 346 -10.03 -18.56 14.44
N ARG A 347 -9.71 -19.84 14.42
CA ARG A 347 -9.00 -20.48 15.54
C ARG A 347 -7.59 -20.74 15.06
#